data_AF-A0A2N2IK21-F1
#
_entry.id   AF-A0A2N2IK21-F1
#
_cell.length_a   1.000
_cell.length_b   1.000
_cell.length_c   1.000
_cell.angle_alpha   90.00
_cell.angle_beta   90.00
_cell.angle_gamma   90.00
#
_symmetry.space_group_name_H-M   'P 1'
#
loop_
_entity.id
_entity.type
_entity.pdbx_description
1 polymer ?
#
loop_
_entity_poly.entity_id
_entity_poly.type
_entity_poly.pdbx_seq_one_letter_code
_entity_poly.pdbx_strand_id
1 'polypeptide(L)'
;MPKKMFVFLILIPILVMASCDDGSKKSNHNNINNINNINNVLNNINNINNGTCGDGVVAAGELCDDGNTAPGDGCAADCTVEERWTCDTATPSVCTPWDAERWARALIAGEVTTEAAFSAIDGLTGFPVKTASGTFLFLHWYEGGEWTVAGDFNDWFEVGMARQGDFLWTEVEIPDGRGLKYKFVSAGVWQSDPWSRSYTYDEFGEISYVLPPTDLWHLERWHGLAAEGLAERMLRVYVPAGAGPWSVMYMHDGHTTARTCSIPTRCGAAGGSRRRSRPPATSCSSWASTTPSIA
;
A
#
# COMPACT_ATOMS: atom_id res chain seq x y z
N MET A 1 51.60 77.75 8.02
CA MET A 1 51.34 79.17 8.34
C MET A 1 50.35 79.22 9.49
N PRO A 2 50.66 79.92 10.60
CA PRO A 2 49.90 79.86 11.84
C PRO A 2 48.93 81.04 12.02
N LYS A 3 48.07 80.92 13.05
CA LYS A 3 47.48 81.99 13.87
C LYS A 3 46.38 82.86 13.25
N LYS A 4 45.15 82.76 13.78
CA LYS A 4 44.72 83.60 14.93
C LYS A 4 43.27 83.33 15.35
N MET A 5 43.17 82.95 16.62
CA MET A 5 42.01 83.02 17.49
C MET A 5 41.78 84.50 17.88
N PHE A 6 40.53 84.97 17.86
CA PHE A 6 40.13 86.20 18.56
C PHE A 6 38.80 85.96 19.27
N VAL A 7 38.87 86.01 20.60
CA VAL A 7 37.76 86.01 21.54
C VAL A 7 37.33 87.47 21.73
N PHE A 8 36.02 87.75 21.68
CA PHE A 8 35.46 88.97 22.26
C PHE A 8 34.27 88.60 23.13
N LEU A 9 34.49 88.76 24.44
CA LEU A 9 33.55 88.56 25.53
C LEU A 9 32.66 89.81 25.62
N ILE A 10 31.34 89.68 25.48
CA ILE A 10 30.39 90.77 25.81
C ILE A 10 29.48 90.26 26.94
N LEU A 11 29.69 90.84 28.12
CA LEU A 11 28.85 90.70 29.31
C LEU A 11 27.56 91.51 29.12
N ILE A 12 26.39 90.88 29.28
CA ILE A 12 25.10 91.56 29.49
C ILE A 12 24.47 90.97 30.76
N PRO A 13 23.97 91.82 31.69
CA PRO A 13 23.61 91.41 33.05
C PRO A 13 22.26 90.69 33.15
N ILE A 14 22.21 89.88 34.19
CA ILE A 14 21.16 88.98 34.69
C ILE A 14 19.87 89.74 35.04
N LEU A 15 18.71 89.22 34.61
CA LEU A 15 17.40 89.51 35.21
C LEU A 15 16.78 88.19 35.72
N VAL A 16 16.47 88.18 37.02
CA VAL A 16 15.92 87.05 37.80
C VAL A 16 14.39 87.09 37.79
N MET A 17 13.72 85.94 37.62
CA MET A 17 12.37 85.68 38.17
C MET A 17 12.19 84.16 38.45
N ALA A 18 11.94 83.85 39.75
CA ALA A 18 11.19 82.76 40.42
C ALA A 18 11.00 81.36 39.76
N SER A 19 11.43 80.25 40.38
CA SER A 19 10.72 79.35 41.36
C SER A 19 9.66 78.44 40.68
N CYS A 20 9.57 77.12 40.84
CA CYS A 20 9.79 76.23 41.99
C CYS A 20 10.51 74.91 41.61
N ASP A 21 11.23 74.36 42.59
CA ASP A 21 11.69 72.97 42.65
C ASP A 21 10.56 72.10 43.24
N ASP A 22 10.30 70.93 42.66
CA ASP A 22 9.49 69.89 43.31
C ASP A 22 10.24 68.57 43.22
N GLY A 23 10.61 68.07 44.40
CA GLY A 23 11.49 66.94 44.56
C GLY A 23 10.88 65.63 44.08
N SER A 24 11.72 64.85 43.40
CA SER A 24 11.78 63.38 43.46
C SER A 24 10.53 62.56 43.06
N LYS A 25 10.59 61.94 41.88
CA LYS A 25 10.16 60.54 41.69
C LYS A 25 11.17 59.74 40.86
N LYS A 26 11.37 58.51 41.32
CA LYS A 26 12.35 57.50 40.92
C LYS A 26 12.17 56.97 39.49
N SER A 27 13.28 56.49 38.92
CA SER A 27 13.45 55.39 37.93
C SER A 27 14.39 55.85 36.82
N ASN A 28 15.69 55.61 36.94
CA ASN A 28 16.37 54.38 36.50
C ASN A 28 16.25 54.14 34.99
N HIS A 29 17.39 54.30 34.30
CA HIS A 29 17.74 53.95 32.92
C HIS A 29 16.61 53.71 31.91
N ASN A 30 16.32 54.72 31.09
CA ASN A 30 15.65 54.52 29.81
C ASN A 30 16.57 54.94 28.65
N ASN A 31 17.57 54.12 28.36
CA ASN A 31 18.05 53.99 26.98
C ASN A 31 17.53 52.64 26.44
N ILE A 32 16.24 52.60 26.11
CA ILE A 32 15.66 51.48 25.36
C ILE A 32 15.24 52.03 24.00
N ASN A 33 16.22 52.41 23.18
CA ASN A 33 16.03 52.54 21.73
C ASN A 33 16.23 51.17 21.03
N ASN A 34 15.93 50.07 21.71
CA ASN A 34 16.12 48.71 21.19
C ASN A 34 14.82 47.85 21.25
N ILE A 35 13.64 48.47 21.30
CA ILE A 35 12.35 47.74 21.24
C ILE A 35 12.15 47.08 19.86
N ASN A 36 12.69 47.69 18.80
CA ASN A 36 12.66 47.11 17.45
C ASN A 36 13.51 45.84 17.32
N ASN A 37 14.41 45.56 18.27
CA ASN A 37 15.30 44.40 18.23
C ASN A 37 14.81 43.28 19.17
N ILE A 38 14.15 43.61 20.29
CA ILE A 38 13.50 42.59 21.13
C ILE A 38 12.30 41.98 20.39
N ASN A 39 11.50 42.79 19.69
CA ASN A 39 10.40 42.26 18.87
C ASN A 39 10.92 41.45 17.67
N ASN A 40 12.05 41.83 17.06
CA ASN A 40 12.68 41.03 16.01
C ASN A 40 13.34 39.74 16.55
N VAL A 41 13.90 39.76 17.76
CA VAL A 41 14.44 38.56 18.41
C VAL A 41 13.32 37.62 18.85
N LEU A 42 12.22 38.13 19.41
CA LEU A 42 11.04 37.32 19.74
C LEU A 42 10.36 36.78 18.47
N ASN A 43 10.25 37.57 17.41
CA ASN A 43 9.73 37.10 16.12
C ASN A 43 10.65 36.05 15.48
N ASN A 44 11.98 36.21 15.59
CA ASN A 44 12.92 35.19 15.13
C ASN A 44 12.84 33.92 15.97
N ILE A 45 12.77 34.01 17.30
CA ILE A 45 12.62 32.86 18.21
C ILE A 45 11.29 32.14 17.98
N ASN A 46 10.21 32.86 17.74
CA ASN A 46 8.90 32.29 17.39
C ASN A 46 8.90 31.63 16.00
N ASN A 47 9.84 32.00 15.12
CA ASN A 47 10.08 31.37 13.82
C ASN A 47 11.08 30.21 13.87
N ILE A 48 11.73 29.93 15.01
CA ILE A 48 12.59 28.74 15.20
C ILE A 48 11.79 27.57 15.78
N ASN A 49 10.64 27.83 16.39
CA ASN A 49 9.81 26.80 17.03
C ASN A 49 8.61 26.34 16.18
N ASN A 50 8.48 26.86 14.96
CA ASN A 50 7.48 26.46 13.98
C ASN A 50 8.26 26.12 12.72
N GLY A 51 8.73 24.87 12.63
CA GLY A 51 9.54 24.37 11.52
C GLY A 51 8.93 24.74 10.18
N THR A 52 9.80 25.08 9.22
CA THR A 52 9.35 25.30 7.86
C THR A 52 9.45 23.97 7.15
N CYS A 53 8.31 23.36 6.88
CA CYS A 53 8.30 22.08 6.19
C CYS A 53 9.07 22.11 4.87
N GLY A 54 9.97 21.15 4.71
CA GLY A 54 10.85 21.00 3.56
C GLY A 54 12.16 21.78 3.68
N ASP A 55 12.58 22.15 4.90
CA ASP A 55 13.87 22.80 5.16
C ASP A 55 15.00 21.81 5.49
N GLY A 56 14.67 20.51 5.59
CA GLY A 56 15.56 19.40 5.88
C GLY A 56 15.79 19.18 7.37
N VAL A 57 15.04 19.85 8.25
CA VAL A 57 15.22 19.78 9.70
C VAL A 57 13.86 19.51 10.37
N VAL A 58 13.67 18.25 10.79
CA VAL A 58 12.50 17.84 11.60
C VAL A 58 12.44 18.67 12.88
N ALA A 59 11.53 19.64 12.90
CA ALA A 59 11.28 20.54 14.02
C ALA A 59 10.17 20.01 14.96
N ALA A 60 9.94 20.72 16.06
CA ALA A 60 8.87 20.37 16.98
C ALA A 60 7.49 20.50 16.30
N GLY A 61 6.81 19.37 16.09
CA GLY A 61 5.48 19.30 15.47
C GLY A 61 5.46 18.65 14.09
N GLU A 62 6.62 18.43 13.46
CA GLU A 62 6.76 17.72 12.20
C GLU A 62 6.89 16.22 12.43
N LEU A 63 6.27 15.40 11.57
CA LEU A 63 6.42 13.94 11.59
C LEU A 63 7.55 13.46 10.68
N CYS A 64 7.92 14.28 9.69
CA CYS A 64 9.02 14.08 8.75
C CYS A 64 9.44 15.45 8.19
N ASP A 65 10.66 15.55 7.66
CA ASP A 65 11.08 16.63 6.76
C ASP A 65 12.21 16.09 5.87
N ASP A 66 11.90 15.78 4.61
CA ASP A 66 12.85 15.19 3.65
C ASP A 66 13.64 16.23 2.83
N GLY A 67 13.57 17.50 3.24
CA GLY A 67 14.25 18.62 2.59
C GLY A 67 13.50 19.20 1.40
N ASN A 68 12.24 18.81 1.18
CA ASN A 68 11.40 19.43 0.16
C ASN A 68 9.88 19.35 0.49
N THR A 69 9.02 19.76 -0.45
CA THR A 69 7.54 19.75 -0.29
C THR A 69 6.83 19.09 -1.48
N ALA A 70 7.57 18.31 -2.28
CA ALA A 70 7.01 17.55 -3.38
C ALA A 70 6.19 16.40 -2.81
N PRO A 71 5.01 16.10 -3.36
CA PRO A 71 4.26 14.93 -2.97
C PRO A 71 4.84 13.67 -3.61
N GLY A 72 4.63 12.51 -2.98
CA GLY A 72 4.96 11.18 -3.49
C GLY A 72 6.35 10.68 -3.16
N ASP A 73 7.10 11.37 -2.30
CA ASP A 73 8.40 10.95 -1.75
C ASP A 73 8.30 10.51 -0.28
N GLY A 74 7.11 10.55 0.30
CA GLY A 74 6.81 10.07 1.64
C GLY A 74 6.69 11.14 2.72
N CYS A 75 7.06 12.39 2.43
CA CYS A 75 6.82 13.52 3.33
C CYS A 75 5.95 14.59 2.65
N ALA A 76 4.70 14.72 3.11
CA ALA A 76 3.78 15.69 2.54
C ALA A 76 4.19 17.15 2.84
N ALA A 77 3.67 18.09 2.07
CA ALA A 77 3.95 19.53 2.23
C ALA A 77 3.49 20.14 3.58
N ASP A 78 2.73 19.40 4.39
CA ASP A 78 2.35 19.75 5.76
C ASP A 78 3.16 18.99 6.83
N CYS A 79 4.27 18.36 6.43
CA CYS A 79 5.18 17.57 7.26
C CYS A 79 4.50 16.42 8.00
N THR A 80 3.48 15.86 7.36
CA THR A 80 2.89 14.57 7.71
C THR A 80 3.48 13.47 6.81
N VAL A 81 3.60 12.26 7.35
CA VAL A 81 4.06 11.09 6.57
C VAL A 81 2.93 10.69 5.61
N GLU A 82 3.26 10.56 4.33
CA GLU A 82 2.29 10.16 3.32
C GLU A 82 1.75 8.74 3.57
N GLU A 83 0.52 8.49 3.12
CA GLU A 83 -0.09 7.17 3.25
C GLU A 83 0.76 6.11 2.55
N ARG A 84 1.01 4.98 3.21
CA ARG A 84 1.88 3.89 2.71
C ARG A 84 3.37 4.24 2.64
N TRP A 85 3.82 5.23 3.41
CA TRP A 85 5.24 5.55 3.62
C TRP A 85 5.67 5.43 5.08
N THR A 86 6.97 5.38 5.30
CA THR A 86 7.59 5.51 6.62
C THR A 86 8.88 6.29 6.49
N CYS A 87 8.97 7.34 7.29
CA CYS A 87 10.13 8.22 7.37
C CYS A 87 10.89 7.92 8.66
N ASP A 88 12.21 7.93 8.58
CA ASP A 88 13.04 7.91 9.78
C ASP A 88 13.05 9.28 10.49
N THR A 89 13.68 9.33 11.66
CA THR A 89 13.83 10.57 12.44
C THR A 89 15.13 11.32 12.12
N ALA A 90 15.74 11.07 10.95
CA ALA A 90 16.93 11.80 10.52
C ALA A 90 16.58 13.22 10.06
N THR A 91 17.62 14.07 9.90
CA THR A 91 17.48 15.43 9.36
C THR A 91 18.49 15.63 8.22
N PRO A 92 18.04 15.58 6.94
CA PRO A 92 16.67 15.32 6.48
C PRO A 92 16.18 13.88 6.72
N SER A 93 14.86 13.70 6.84
CA SER A 93 14.19 12.41 6.94
C SER A 93 14.41 11.59 5.67
N VAL A 94 14.66 10.29 5.83
CA VAL A 94 14.66 9.33 4.73
C VAL A 94 13.35 8.56 4.77
N CYS A 95 12.52 8.75 3.75
CA CYS A 95 11.22 8.09 3.61
C CYS A 95 11.31 6.90 2.64
N THR A 96 10.65 5.80 3.01
CA THR A 96 10.56 4.58 2.19
C THR A 96 9.12 4.08 2.12
N PRO A 97 8.68 3.57 0.95
CA PRO A 97 7.35 3.01 0.80
C PRO A 97 7.22 1.69 1.58
N TRP A 98 5.99 1.34 1.99
CA TRP A 98 5.74 0.07 2.66
C TRP A 98 6.00 -1.11 1.72
N ASP A 99 6.69 -2.13 2.23
CA ASP A 99 6.87 -3.40 1.53
C ASP A 99 5.74 -4.40 1.85
N ALA A 100 5.75 -5.53 1.14
CA ALA A 100 4.71 -6.56 1.28
C ALA A 100 4.71 -7.19 2.69
N GLU A 101 5.89 -7.38 3.30
CA GLU A 101 6.01 -7.92 4.66
C GLU A 101 5.33 -6.97 5.66
N ARG A 102 5.56 -5.67 5.54
CA ARG A 102 4.94 -4.69 6.42
C ARG A 102 3.42 -4.66 6.30
N TRP A 103 2.89 -4.71 5.08
CA TRP A 103 1.44 -4.83 4.89
C TRP A 103 0.87 -6.08 5.55
N ALA A 104 1.55 -7.23 5.40
CA ALA A 104 1.14 -8.48 6.03
C ALA A 104 1.18 -8.38 7.56
N ARG A 105 2.24 -7.79 8.14
CA ARG A 105 2.37 -7.63 9.60
C ARG A 105 1.37 -6.64 10.17
N ALA A 106 1.13 -5.51 9.50
CA ALA A 106 0.11 -4.54 9.89
C ALA A 106 -1.29 -5.18 9.88
N LEU A 107 -1.58 -6.02 8.88
CA LEU A 107 -2.83 -6.76 8.82
C LEU A 107 -2.97 -7.74 10.00
N ILE A 108 -1.91 -8.50 10.31
CA ILE A 108 -1.86 -9.41 11.47
C ILE A 108 -2.06 -8.64 12.78
N ALA A 109 -1.48 -7.45 12.90
CA ALA A 109 -1.66 -6.56 14.05
C ALA A 109 -3.05 -5.92 14.14
N GLY A 110 -3.87 -6.02 13.08
CA GLY A 110 -5.19 -5.38 13.00
C GLY A 110 -5.13 -3.87 12.78
N GLU A 111 -4.00 -3.37 12.25
CA GLU A 111 -3.78 -1.95 11.97
C GLU A 111 -4.41 -1.51 10.64
N VAL A 112 -4.58 -2.45 9.71
CA VAL A 112 -5.15 -2.23 8.38
C VAL A 112 -6.23 -3.26 8.07
N THR A 113 -7.11 -2.94 7.13
CA THR A 113 -8.17 -3.87 6.69
C THR A 113 -7.61 -4.95 5.76
N THR A 114 -8.28 -6.10 5.72
CA THR A 114 -7.92 -7.24 4.86
C THR A 114 -7.91 -6.84 3.38
N GLU A 115 -8.91 -6.09 2.92
CA GLU A 115 -8.97 -5.57 1.56
C GLU A 115 -7.77 -4.66 1.22
N ALA A 116 -7.43 -3.72 2.11
CA ALA A 116 -6.32 -2.80 1.88
C ALA A 116 -4.97 -3.53 1.82
N ALA A 117 -4.74 -4.45 2.76
CA ALA A 117 -3.51 -5.23 2.81
C ALA A 117 -3.40 -6.19 1.64
N PHE A 118 -4.46 -6.92 1.29
CA PHE A 118 -4.42 -7.88 0.20
C PHE A 118 -4.19 -7.21 -1.16
N SER A 119 -4.90 -6.10 -1.41
CA SER A 119 -4.69 -5.31 -2.61
C SER A 119 -3.27 -4.74 -2.68
N ALA A 120 -2.74 -4.22 -1.56
CA ALA A 120 -1.39 -3.67 -1.51
C ALA A 120 -0.31 -4.75 -1.73
N ILE A 121 -0.43 -5.92 -1.08
CA ILE A 121 0.49 -7.03 -1.25
C ILE A 121 0.45 -7.54 -2.70
N ASP A 122 -0.74 -7.70 -3.28
CA ASP A 122 -0.89 -8.06 -4.69
C ASP A 122 -0.39 -6.98 -5.66
N GLY A 123 -0.32 -5.71 -5.26
CA GLY A 123 0.35 -4.68 -6.07
C GLY A 123 1.89 -4.78 -6.03
N LEU A 124 2.43 -5.43 -5.00
CA LEU A 124 3.86 -5.58 -4.74
C LEU A 124 4.34 -6.96 -5.20
N THR A 125 4.67 -7.84 -4.26
CA THR A 125 5.21 -9.17 -4.53
C THR A 125 4.13 -10.20 -4.85
N GLY A 126 2.89 -9.95 -4.41
CA GLY A 126 1.84 -10.95 -4.28
C GLY A 126 2.11 -11.96 -3.17
N PHE A 127 1.33 -13.04 -3.18
CA PHE A 127 1.34 -14.07 -2.14
C PHE A 127 2.03 -15.38 -2.60
N PRO A 128 2.67 -16.13 -1.68
CA PRO A 128 2.90 -15.80 -0.28
C PRO A 128 3.99 -14.72 -0.10
N VAL A 129 3.99 -14.04 1.04
CA VAL A 129 4.91 -12.91 1.28
C VAL A 129 6.23 -13.43 1.86
N LYS A 130 7.35 -13.23 1.15
CA LYS A 130 8.69 -13.53 1.67
C LYS A 130 9.09 -12.45 2.67
N THR A 131 9.55 -12.86 3.86
CA THR A 131 10.03 -11.96 4.89
C THR A 131 11.54 -11.71 4.79
N ALA A 132 12.02 -10.67 5.45
CA ALA A 132 13.43 -10.35 5.59
C ALA A 132 14.22 -11.43 6.37
N SER A 133 13.56 -12.20 7.24
CA SER A 133 14.16 -13.35 7.93
C SER A 133 14.28 -14.61 7.06
N GLY A 134 13.70 -14.60 5.85
CA GLY A 134 13.72 -15.74 4.94
C GLY A 134 12.55 -16.71 5.10
N THR A 135 11.60 -16.40 5.99
CA THR A 135 10.33 -17.14 6.14
C THR A 135 9.29 -16.67 5.12
N PHE A 136 8.16 -17.36 5.05
CA PHE A 136 7.03 -17.00 4.21
C PHE A 136 5.75 -16.87 5.03
N LEU A 137 5.07 -15.73 4.87
CA LEU A 137 3.76 -15.48 5.41
C LEU A 137 2.69 -15.93 4.40
N PHE A 138 1.90 -16.91 4.81
CA PHE A 138 0.73 -17.37 4.10
C PHE A 138 -0.50 -16.70 4.67
N LEU A 139 -1.33 -16.14 3.79
CA LEU A 139 -2.53 -15.40 4.14
C LEU A 139 -3.69 -15.96 3.31
N HIS A 140 -4.80 -16.28 3.95
CA HIS A 140 -5.97 -16.84 3.27
C HIS A 140 -7.22 -16.07 3.67
N TRP A 141 -7.91 -15.51 2.68
CA TRP A 141 -9.22 -14.87 2.86
C TRP A 141 -10.28 -15.92 3.16
N TYR A 142 -11.09 -15.71 4.19
CA TYR A 142 -11.89 -16.77 4.80
C TYR A 142 -13.41 -16.66 4.58
N GLU A 143 -14.07 -17.82 4.45
CA GLU A 143 -15.54 -17.98 4.50
C GLU A 143 -16.04 -19.03 5.54
N GLY A 144 -15.20 -19.63 6.38
CA GLY A 144 -15.63 -20.70 7.32
C GLY A 144 -14.62 -21.86 7.44
N GLY A 145 -14.60 -22.57 8.59
CA GLY A 145 -13.72 -23.72 8.87
C GLY A 145 -12.38 -23.42 9.58
N GLU A 146 -11.59 -24.48 9.82
CA GLU A 146 -10.16 -24.39 10.15
C GLU A 146 -9.37 -24.68 8.87
N TRP A 147 -8.37 -23.86 8.58
CA TRP A 147 -7.54 -24.02 7.39
C TRP A 147 -6.09 -24.28 7.79
N THR A 148 -5.45 -25.13 7.00
CA THR A 148 -4.03 -25.47 7.10
C THR A 148 -3.37 -25.19 5.75
N VAL A 149 -2.04 -25.07 5.75
CA VAL A 149 -1.23 -25.03 4.54
C VAL A 149 -0.36 -26.27 4.46
N ALA A 150 -0.23 -26.85 3.26
CA ALA A 150 0.61 -28.00 2.99
C ALA A 150 1.29 -27.84 1.63
N GLY A 151 2.52 -28.33 1.48
CA GLY A 151 3.24 -28.21 0.22
C GLY A 151 4.52 -29.02 0.15
N ASP A 152 5.29 -28.81 -0.92
CA ASP A 152 6.54 -29.55 -1.17
C ASP A 152 7.60 -29.29 -0.08
N PHE A 153 7.54 -28.15 0.60
CA PHE A 153 8.49 -27.76 1.64
C PHE A 153 8.37 -28.56 2.94
N ASN A 154 7.27 -29.30 3.12
CA ASN A 154 7.01 -30.08 4.32
C ASN A 154 6.38 -31.44 3.99
N ASP A 155 6.74 -32.04 2.86
CA ASP A 155 6.22 -33.34 2.42
C ASP A 155 4.68 -33.43 2.51
N TRP A 156 4.00 -32.32 2.23
CA TRP A 156 2.55 -32.19 2.27
C TRP A 156 1.90 -32.42 3.65
N PHE A 157 2.67 -32.29 4.75
CA PHE A 157 2.11 -32.24 6.10
C PHE A 157 1.35 -30.93 6.34
N GLU A 158 0.20 -31.00 7.01
CA GLU A 158 -0.63 -29.83 7.26
C GLU A 158 -0.08 -28.96 8.40
N VAL A 159 0.12 -27.67 8.14
CA VAL A 159 0.50 -26.65 9.13
C VAL A 159 -0.71 -25.78 9.42
N GLY A 160 -1.12 -25.72 10.69
CA GLY A 160 -2.27 -24.93 11.12
C GLY A 160 -2.10 -23.43 10.89
N MET A 161 -3.20 -22.76 10.55
CA MET A 161 -3.26 -21.31 10.41
C MET A 161 -4.02 -20.66 11.55
N ALA A 162 -3.49 -19.56 12.08
CA ALA A 162 -4.12 -18.76 13.11
C ALA A 162 -5.16 -17.82 12.47
N ARG A 163 -6.34 -17.74 13.09
CA ARG A 163 -7.41 -16.83 12.63
C ARG A 163 -7.20 -15.43 13.22
N GLN A 164 -7.30 -14.42 12.36
CA GLN A 164 -7.30 -13.01 12.74
C GLN A 164 -8.45 -12.33 11.99
N GLY A 165 -9.53 -11.98 12.69
CA GLY A 165 -10.72 -11.37 12.06
C GLY A 165 -11.34 -12.25 10.97
N ASP A 166 -11.27 -11.77 9.73
CA ASP A 166 -11.82 -12.33 8.49
C ASP A 166 -10.77 -13.02 7.59
N PHE A 167 -9.55 -13.22 8.09
CA PHE A 167 -8.52 -14.00 7.39
C PHE A 167 -7.82 -14.99 8.33
N LEU A 168 -7.09 -15.92 7.73
CA LEU A 168 -6.14 -16.79 8.43
C LEU A 168 -4.73 -16.53 7.97
N TRP A 169 -3.78 -16.78 8.85
CA TRP A 169 -2.38 -16.64 8.55
C TRP A 169 -1.51 -17.69 9.22
N THR A 170 -0.35 -17.94 8.63
CA THR A 170 0.72 -18.70 9.27
C THR A 170 2.06 -18.26 8.69
N GLU A 171 3.12 -18.42 9.47
CA GLU A 171 4.49 -18.14 9.04
C GLU A 171 5.27 -19.45 9.02
N VAL A 172 5.85 -19.77 7.86
CA VAL A 172 6.57 -21.03 7.66
C VAL A 172 7.98 -20.74 7.20
N GLU A 173 8.94 -21.39 7.84
CA GLU A 173 10.33 -21.42 7.37
C GLU A 173 10.43 -22.40 6.20
N ILE A 174 10.80 -21.88 5.03
CA ILE A 174 10.93 -22.67 3.82
C ILE A 174 12.38 -22.53 3.36
N PRO A 175 13.11 -23.65 3.14
CA PRO A 175 14.45 -23.60 2.59
C PRO A 175 14.47 -22.76 1.31
N ASP A 176 15.49 -21.92 1.14
CA ASP A 176 15.63 -21.11 -0.06
C ASP A 176 15.57 -22.00 -1.30
N GLY A 177 14.48 -21.86 -2.05
CA GLY A 177 14.12 -22.75 -3.14
C GLY A 177 13.05 -22.11 -4.01
N ARG A 178 13.05 -22.47 -5.29
CA ARG A 178 12.05 -22.03 -6.27
C ARG A 178 11.33 -23.24 -6.83
N GLY A 179 10.09 -23.05 -7.26
CA GLY A 179 9.25 -24.12 -7.81
C GLY A 179 8.57 -25.00 -6.77
N LEU A 180 8.70 -24.68 -5.47
CA LEU A 180 7.97 -25.36 -4.40
C LEU A 180 6.50 -25.00 -4.47
N LYS A 181 5.64 -26.02 -4.43
CA LYS A 181 4.20 -25.88 -4.57
C LYS A 181 3.48 -26.00 -3.23
N TYR A 182 2.28 -25.44 -3.14
CA TYR A 182 1.43 -25.54 -1.96
C TYR A 182 -0.06 -25.46 -2.30
N LYS A 183 -0.89 -25.92 -1.35
CA LYS A 183 -2.35 -25.75 -1.31
C LYS A 183 -2.79 -25.44 0.13
N PHE A 184 -3.96 -24.81 0.24
CA PHE A 184 -4.70 -24.73 1.49
C PHE A 184 -5.59 -25.95 1.65
N VAL A 185 -5.74 -26.42 2.89
CA VAL A 185 -6.52 -27.61 3.22
C VAL A 185 -7.53 -27.28 4.31
N SER A 186 -8.77 -27.72 4.14
CA SER A 186 -9.79 -27.64 5.18
C SER A 186 -10.76 -28.80 5.08
N ALA A 187 -10.90 -29.57 6.16
CA ALA A 187 -11.81 -30.72 6.22
C ALA A 187 -11.69 -31.68 5.01
N GLY A 188 -10.46 -31.89 4.52
CA GLY A 188 -10.17 -32.73 3.35
C GLY A 188 -10.41 -32.08 1.98
N VAL A 189 -10.83 -30.81 1.95
CA VAL A 189 -10.89 -29.99 0.73
C VAL A 189 -9.51 -29.38 0.50
N TRP A 190 -8.98 -29.58 -0.71
CA TRP A 190 -7.70 -29.04 -1.15
C TRP A 190 -7.93 -27.93 -2.17
N GLN A 191 -7.40 -26.74 -1.91
CA GLN A 191 -7.62 -25.57 -2.76
C GLN A 191 -6.30 -24.86 -3.03
N SER A 192 -6.07 -24.45 -4.28
CA SER A 192 -5.00 -23.49 -4.59
C SER A 192 -5.29 -22.16 -3.89
N ASP A 193 -4.24 -21.43 -3.59
CA ASP A 193 -4.36 -20.08 -3.06
C ASP A 193 -4.93 -19.13 -4.16
N PRO A 194 -6.15 -18.60 -3.97
CA PRO A 194 -6.77 -17.68 -4.94
C PRO A 194 -6.01 -16.36 -5.12
N TRP A 195 -5.16 -16.00 -4.16
CA TRP A 195 -4.38 -14.76 -4.16
C TRP A 195 -2.91 -14.98 -4.50
N SER A 196 -2.48 -16.22 -4.72
CA SER A 196 -1.09 -16.49 -5.10
C SER A 196 -0.71 -15.79 -6.39
N ARG A 197 0.47 -15.15 -6.38
CA ARG A 197 1.02 -14.50 -7.59
C ARG A 197 1.21 -15.49 -8.70
N SER A 198 1.72 -16.68 -8.39
CA SER A 198 2.21 -17.65 -9.38
C SER A 198 1.66 -19.04 -9.13
N TYR A 199 1.21 -19.71 -10.18
CA TYR A 199 0.56 -21.02 -10.09
C TYR A 199 0.81 -21.86 -11.35
N THR A 200 0.42 -23.12 -11.28
CA THR A 200 0.39 -24.06 -12.41
C THR A 200 -0.77 -25.04 -12.25
N TYR A 201 -0.80 -26.10 -13.07
CA TYR A 201 -1.76 -27.18 -12.99
C TYR A 201 -1.05 -28.53 -12.75
N ASP A 202 -1.62 -29.33 -11.86
CA ASP A 202 -1.30 -30.74 -11.65
C ASP A 202 -2.50 -31.62 -12.05
N GLU A 203 -2.39 -32.93 -11.82
CA GLU A 203 -3.47 -33.90 -12.09
C GLU A 203 -4.73 -33.70 -11.23
N PHE A 204 -4.64 -32.89 -10.16
CA PHE A 204 -5.70 -32.52 -9.24
C PHE A 204 -6.19 -31.09 -9.43
N GLY A 205 -5.77 -30.40 -10.50
CA GLY A 205 -6.21 -29.05 -10.84
C GLY A 205 -5.17 -27.98 -10.53
N GLU A 206 -5.61 -26.80 -10.14
CA GLU A 206 -4.72 -25.66 -9.91
C GLU A 206 -3.87 -25.87 -8.65
N ILE A 207 -2.62 -25.41 -8.69
CA ILE A 207 -1.68 -25.49 -7.58
C ILE A 207 -0.78 -24.24 -7.55
N SER A 208 -0.57 -23.68 -6.37
CA SER A 208 0.15 -22.42 -6.17
C SER A 208 1.64 -22.66 -5.95
N TYR A 209 2.48 -21.70 -6.33
CA TYR A 209 3.91 -21.70 -6.05
C TYR A 209 4.24 -20.76 -4.90
N VAL A 210 5.15 -21.18 -4.02
CA VAL A 210 5.75 -20.31 -2.99
C VAL A 210 6.60 -19.24 -3.66
N LEU A 211 7.49 -19.68 -4.56
CA LEU A 211 8.22 -18.85 -5.51
C LEU A 211 8.22 -19.57 -6.86
N PRO A 212 7.96 -18.89 -7.98
CA PRO A 212 7.88 -19.56 -9.27
C PRO A 212 9.25 -20.10 -9.70
N PRO A 213 9.31 -21.25 -10.38
CA PRO A 213 10.55 -21.78 -10.94
C PRO A 213 11.17 -20.83 -11.97
N THR A 214 12.47 -20.94 -12.22
CA THR A 214 13.16 -20.15 -13.27
C THR A 214 13.39 -20.95 -14.54
N ASP A 215 13.32 -22.27 -14.46
CA ASP A 215 13.62 -23.24 -15.50
C ASP A 215 12.37 -23.87 -16.13
N LEU A 216 11.19 -23.59 -15.57
CA LEU A 216 9.90 -24.00 -16.09
C LEU A 216 9.01 -22.77 -16.31
N TRP A 217 8.07 -22.91 -17.24
CA TRP A 217 7.03 -21.91 -17.42
C TRP A 217 6.04 -21.97 -16.25
N HIS A 218 5.37 -20.86 -15.98
CA HIS A 218 4.29 -20.76 -15.00
C HIS A 218 3.24 -19.76 -15.45
N LEU A 219 2.12 -19.74 -14.73
CA LEU A 219 1.11 -18.71 -14.86
C LEU A 219 1.22 -17.74 -13.69
N GLU A 220 0.96 -16.48 -13.97
CA GLU A 220 0.80 -15.46 -12.96
C GLU A 220 -0.62 -14.90 -12.97
N ARG A 221 -1.04 -14.45 -11.79
CA ARG A 221 -2.31 -13.79 -11.54
C ARG A 221 -2.03 -12.40 -10.99
N TRP A 222 -2.67 -11.40 -11.58
CA TRP A 222 -2.60 -10.00 -11.17
C TRP A 222 -4.02 -9.50 -10.91
N HIS A 223 -4.35 -9.16 -9.66
CA HIS A 223 -5.64 -8.62 -9.24
C HIS A 223 -5.60 -7.09 -9.30
N GLY A 224 -6.67 -6.40 -8.89
CA GLY A 224 -6.59 -4.95 -8.72
C GLY A 224 -6.53 -4.13 -10.01
N LEU A 225 -6.58 -4.76 -11.20
CA LEU A 225 -6.41 -4.02 -12.45
C LEU A 225 -7.71 -3.29 -12.79
N ALA A 226 -7.78 -2.02 -12.40
CA ALA A 226 -8.82 -1.09 -12.78
C ALA A 226 -8.33 -0.15 -13.89
N ALA A 227 -9.25 0.30 -14.73
CA ALA A 227 -9.01 1.34 -15.73
C ALA A 227 -10.22 2.27 -15.78
N GLU A 228 -10.05 3.48 -16.32
CA GLU A 228 -11.14 4.47 -16.36
C GLU A 228 -12.38 3.89 -17.06
N GLY A 229 -13.52 3.94 -16.37
CA GLY A 229 -14.79 3.40 -16.87
C GLY A 229 -14.89 1.86 -16.89
N LEU A 230 -13.93 1.15 -16.30
CA LEU A 230 -13.88 -0.30 -16.26
C LEU A 230 -13.83 -0.81 -14.82
N ALA A 231 -14.66 -1.81 -14.50
CA ALA A 231 -14.57 -2.54 -13.25
C ALA A 231 -13.22 -3.24 -13.13
N GLU A 232 -12.78 -3.44 -11.88
CA GLU A 232 -11.60 -4.20 -11.54
C GLU A 232 -11.65 -5.60 -12.17
N ARG A 233 -10.52 -6.05 -12.68
CA ARG A 233 -10.37 -7.36 -13.28
C ARG A 233 -9.07 -8.01 -12.85
N MET A 234 -9.06 -9.33 -12.98
CA MET A 234 -7.84 -10.11 -12.82
C MET A 234 -7.26 -10.43 -14.21
N LEU A 235 -5.95 -10.25 -14.36
CA LEU A 235 -5.18 -10.64 -15.54
C LEU A 235 -4.43 -11.93 -15.25
N ARG A 236 -4.48 -12.86 -16.20
CA ARG A 236 -3.64 -14.05 -16.23
C ARG A 236 -2.50 -13.84 -17.21
N VAL A 237 -1.28 -14.09 -16.77
CA VAL A 237 -0.07 -13.92 -17.58
C VAL A 237 0.64 -15.25 -17.70
N TYR A 238 0.97 -15.65 -18.93
CA TYR A 238 1.87 -16.78 -19.16
C TYR A 238 3.32 -16.27 -19.10
N VAL A 239 4.12 -16.87 -18.24
CA VAL A 239 5.55 -16.54 -18.10
C VAL A 239 6.38 -17.72 -18.60
N PRO A 240 7.18 -17.54 -19.67
CA PRO A 240 8.02 -18.60 -20.20
C PRO A 240 9.20 -18.90 -19.28
N ALA A 241 9.73 -20.12 -19.40
CA ALA A 241 10.96 -20.52 -18.70
C ALA A 241 12.17 -19.64 -19.11
N GLY A 242 13.12 -19.49 -18.20
CA GLY A 242 14.40 -18.80 -18.41
C GLY A 242 14.43 -17.39 -17.82
N ALA A 243 15.40 -16.60 -18.26
CA ALA A 243 15.54 -15.20 -17.90
C ALA A 243 15.27 -14.32 -19.14
N GLY A 244 14.60 -13.18 -18.92
CA GLY A 244 14.27 -12.22 -19.96
C GLY A 244 15.47 -11.43 -20.49
N PRO A 245 15.23 -10.47 -21.42
CA PRO A 245 13.92 -9.90 -21.75
C PRO A 245 13.06 -10.79 -22.66
N TRP A 246 11.74 -10.75 -22.44
CA TRP A 246 10.76 -11.44 -23.28
C TRP A 246 9.94 -10.44 -24.09
N SER A 247 9.49 -10.85 -25.28
CA SER A 247 8.45 -10.12 -26.02
C SER A 247 7.08 -10.37 -25.39
N VAL A 248 6.20 -9.37 -25.43
CA VAL A 248 4.86 -9.44 -24.85
C VAL A 248 3.83 -9.71 -25.96
N MET A 249 2.96 -10.69 -25.75
CA MET A 249 1.82 -11.00 -26.61
C MET A 249 0.52 -10.90 -25.81
N TYR A 250 -0.39 -10.03 -26.25
CA TYR A 250 -1.72 -9.92 -25.67
C TYR A 250 -2.67 -10.90 -26.40
N MET A 251 -3.35 -11.75 -25.65
CA MET A 251 -4.34 -12.68 -26.16
C MET A 251 -5.68 -12.42 -25.48
N HIS A 252 -6.75 -12.43 -26.27
CA HIS A 252 -8.12 -12.28 -25.80
C HIS A 252 -8.94 -13.51 -26.20
N ASP A 253 -9.89 -13.90 -25.36
CA ASP A 253 -10.87 -14.93 -25.68
C ASP A 253 -11.92 -14.41 -26.68
N GLY A 254 -12.57 -15.35 -27.36
CA GLY A 254 -13.64 -15.06 -28.31
C GLY A 254 -14.98 -14.79 -27.62
N HIS A 255 -15.89 -14.12 -28.33
CA HIS A 255 -17.22 -13.82 -27.81
C HIS A 255 -18.06 -15.09 -27.54
N THR A 256 -18.46 -15.32 -26.29
CA THR A 256 -19.36 -16.41 -25.90
C THR A 256 -20.82 -15.97 -25.90
N THR A 257 -21.48 -15.90 -27.06
CA THR A 257 -22.96 -15.87 -27.08
C THR A 257 -23.53 -17.24 -26.74
N ALA A 258 -23.52 -17.64 -25.47
CA ALA A 258 -24.41 -18.68 -24.99
C ALA A 258 -25.81 -18.09 -24.88
N ARG A 259 -26.62 -18.17 -25.96
CA ARG A 259 -28.07 -18.00 -25.83
C ARG A 259 -28.56 -19.10 -24.90
N THR A 260 -28.94 -18.75 -23.68
CA THR A 260 -29.73 -19.63 -22.82
C THR A 260 -30.99 -20.02 -23.57
N CYS A 261 -31.04 -21.24 -24.09
CA CYS A 261 -32.26 -21.82 -24.63
C CYS A 261 -33.11 -22.21 -23.42
N SER A 262 -33.97 -21.29 -22.97
CA SER A 262 -34.91 -21.52 -21.89
C SER A 262 -35.80 -22.71 -22.29
N ILE A 263 -35.61 -23.86 -21.65
CA ILE A 263 -36.54 -24.99 -21.74
C ILE A 263 -37.82 -24.53 -21.05
N PRO A 264 -38.99 -24.48 -21.72
CA PRO A 264 -40.23 -24.19 -21.03
C PRO A 264 -40.57 -25.40 -20.15
N THR A 265 -40.41 -25.24 -18.84
CA THR A 265 -41.02 -26.11 -17.83
C THR A 265 -42.54 -26.02 -17.93
N ARG A 266 -43.19 -27.03 -18.51
CA ARG A 266 -44.54 -27.51 -18.14
C ARG A 266 -44.86 -28.80 -18.89
N CYS A 267 -44.52 -29.94 -18.28
CA CYS A 267 -45.23 -31.21 -18.56
C CYS A 267 -46.39 -31.32 -17.56
N GLY A 268 -47.59 -30.95 -18.00
CA GLY A 268 -48.85 -31.24 -17.32
C GLY A 268 -49.78 -31.96 -18.29
N ALA A 269 -50.17 -33.18 -17.94
CA ALA A 269 -50.97 -34.09 -18.75
C ALA A 269 -52.43 -33.62 -18.91
N ALA A 270 -53.01 -33.77 -20.11
CA ALA A 270 -54.39 -34.24 -20.33
C ALA A 270 -54.77 -34.30 -21.83
N GLY A 271 -55.39 -35.41 -22.22
CA GLY A 271 -56.54 -35.43 -23.15
C GLY A 271 -56.24 -35.32 -24.64
N GLY A 272 -56.27 -36.45 -25.34
CA GLY A 272 -56.03 -36.52 -26.78
C GLY A 272 -57.10 -35.89 -27.67
N SER A 273 -56.68 -35.40 -28.84
CA SER A 273 -57.43 -35.57 -30.08
C SER A 273 -56.46 -35.62 -31.26
N ARG A 274 -56.79 -36.47 -32.24
CA ARG A 274 -55.96 -36.93 -33.35
C ARG A 274 -55.65 -35.81 -34.36
N ARG A 275 -54.40 -35.74 -34.85
CA ARG A 275 -54.04 -35.70 -36.30
C ARG A 275 -52.52 -35.72 -36.53
N ARG A 276 -52.16 -36.24 -37.71
CA ARG A 276 -50.88 -36.83 -38.13
C ARG A 276 -49.74 -35.82 -38.35
N SER A 277 -48.52 -36.19 -37.97
CA SER A 277 -47.33 -36.27 -38.85
C SER A 277 -46.10 -36.78 -38.07
N ARG A 278 -45.18 -37.45 -38.77
CA ARG A 278 -44.02 -38.22 -38.28
C ARG A 278 -43.09 -37.44 -37.31
N PRO A 279 -42.49 -38.10 -36.30
CA PRO A 279 -41.39 -37.51 -35.52
C PRO A 279 -40.05 -37.66 -36.25
N PRO A 280 -39.15 -36.67 -36.26
CA PRO A 280 -37.73 -36.93 -36.40
C PRO A 280 -37.14 -37.32 -35.03
N ALA A 281 -36.19 -38.25 -35.07
CA ALA A 281 -35.63 -38.98 -33.95
C ALA A 281 -35.03 -38.09 -32.86
N THR A 282 -35.44 -38.30 -31.61
CA THR A 282 -34.73 -37.88 -30.41
C THR A 282 -33.64 -38.90 -30.08
N SER A 283 -32.38 -38.50 -30.22
CA SER A 283 -31.26 -39.08 -29.46
C SER A 283 -30.36 -37.95 -28.96
N CYS A 284 -30.63 -37.46 -27.75
CA CYS A 284 -29.64 -36.72 -26.96
C CYS A 284 -29.06 -37.69 -25.93
N SER A 285 -27.91 -38.28 -26.25
CA SER A 285 -27.02 -38.90 -25.28
C SER A 285 -26.20 -37.82 -24.59
N SER A 286 -26.27 -37.80 -23.26
CA SER A 286 -25.45 -37.03 -22.35
C SER A 286 -23.96 -37.29 -22.55
N TRP A 287 -23.12 -36.26 -22.73
CA TRP A 287 -21.70 -36.31 -22.40
C TRP A 287 -21.27 -35.01 -21.71
N ALA A 288 -20.67 -35.19 -20.54
CA ALA A 288 -20.02 -34.18 -19.73
C ALA A 288 -18.90 -33.49 -20.53
N SER A 289 -18.82 -32.17 -20.44
CA SER A 289 -17.72 -31.41 -21.04
C SER A 289 -16.46 -31.57 -20.20
N THR A 290 -15.54 -32.31 -20.77
CA THR A 290 -14.12 -32.39 -20.45
C THR A 290 -13.45 -31.02 -20.46
N THR A 291 -12.44 -30.92 -19.61
CA THR A 291 -11.36 -29.92 -19.56
C THR A 291 -10.82 -29.51 -20.93
N PRO A 292 -10.37 -28.25 -21.11
CA PRO A 292 -9.57 -27.89 -22.27
C PRO A 292 -8.12 -28.33 -22.05
N SER A 293 -7.67 -29.33 -22.80
CA SER A 293 -6.24 -29.55 -23.06
C SER A 293 -5.76 -28.50 -24.06
N ILE A 294 -4.70 -27.77 -23.73
CA ILE A 294 -3.98 -26.94 -24.71
C ILE A 294 -2.63 -27.62 -24.94
N ALA A 295 -2.38 -27.91 -26.23
CA ALA A 295 -1.12 -28.39 -26.77
C ALA A 295 -0.12 -27.23 -26.97
#